data_AF-A0A3D2S5F4-F1
#
_entry.id   AF-A0A3D2S5F4-F1
#
_cell.length_a   1.000
_cell.length_b   1.000
_cell.length_c   1.000
_cell.angle_alpha   90.00
_cell.angle_beta   90.00
_cell.angle_gamma   90.00
#
_symmetry.space_group_name_H-M   'P 1'
#
loop_
_entity.id
_entity.type
_entity.pdbx_description
1 polymer ?
#
loop_
_entity_poly.entity_id
_entity_poly.type
_entity_poly.pdbx_seq_one_letter_code
_entity_poly.pdbx_strand_id
1 'polypeptide(L)'
;MKKTTVIILALFSILFSSNAQNYQWARIMGTVQTEVVASMVVDSFGNIYTIGNFEGTIDLDPGVGISNLTSEGEYDFFISKLNAAGNFIWAKRIGGADYDIGSSIAVDKFGNLHILGHFSGSVDFDPGVGT
;
A
#
# COMPACT_ATOMS: atom_id res chain seq x y z
N MET A 1 16.17 -23.63 -70.27
CA MET A 1 16.52 -23.77 -68.84
C MET A 1 15.59 -22.89 -68.02
N LYS A 2 14.66 -23.49 -67.26
CA LYS A 2 13.74 -22.74 -66.37
C LYS A 2 14.50 -22.39 -65.09
N LYS A 3 14.56 -21.11 -64.72
CA LYS A 3 15.14 -20.65 -63.44
C LYS A 3 14.09 -20.84 -62.36
N THR A 4 14.34 -21.72 -61.40
CA THR A 4 13.50 -21.91 -60.22
C THR A 4 13.93 -20.92 -59.15
N THR A 5 13.07 -19.97 -58.82
CA THR A 5 13.30 -19.03 -57.70
C THR A 5 12.86 -19.72 -56.40
N VAL A 6 13.77 -19.83 -55.44
CA VAL A 6 13.48 -20.31 -54.08
C VAL A 6 13.23 -19.10 -53.19
N ILE A 7 12.03 -19.02 -52.60
CA ILE A 7 11.69 -18.01 -51.59
C ILE A 7 11.91 -18.65 -50.22
N ILE A 8 12.89 -18.18 -49.47
CA ILE A 8 13.11 -18.58 -48.08
C ILE A 8 12.21 -17.70 -47.22
N LEU A 9 11.14 -18.28 -46.68
CA LEU A 9 10.34 -17.65 -45.62
C LEU A 9 11.12 -17.75 -44.31
N ALA A 10 11.74 -16.64 -43.88
CA ALA A 10 12.26 -16.52 -42.53
C ALA A 10 11.09 -16.36 -41.56
N LEU A 11 10.85 -17.40 -40.75
CA LEU A 11 9.89 -17.38 -39.66
C LEU A 11 10.42 -16.43 -38.57
N PHE A 12 9.81 -15.24 -38.44
CA PHE A 12 10.13 -14.31 -37.35
C PHE A 12 9.36 -14.76 -36.10
N SER A 13 10.00 -15.54 -35.22
CA SER A 13 9.45 -15.83 -33.90
C SER A 13 9.53 -14.56 -33.05
N ILE A 14 8.38 -13.90 -32.83
CA ILE A 14 8.25 -12.87 -31.81
C ILE A 14 8.35 -13.57 -30.46
N LEU A 15 9.50 -13.44 -29.79
CA LEU A 15 9.67 -13.84 -28.40
C LEU A 15 8.90 -12.84 -27.54
N PHE A 16 7.65 -13.14 -27.20
CA PHE A 16 7.02 -12.53 -26.03
C PHE A 16 7.69 -13.14 -24.79
N SER A 17 8.78 -12.54 -24.32
CA SER A 17 9.21 -12.79 -22.94
C SER A 17 8.23 -12.07 -22.01
N SER A 18 7.13 -12.73 -21.67
CA SER A 18 6.44 -12.40 -20.42
C SER A 18 7.38 -12.81 -19.30
N ASN A 19 8.31 -11.94 -18.93
CA ASN A 19 9.00 -12.10 -17.67
C ASN A 19 7.89 -12.12 -16.61
N ALA A 20 7.69 -13.28 -15.97
CA ALA A 20 7.06 -13.28 -14.66
C ALA A 20 7.83 -12.25 -13.82
N GLN A 21 7.11 -11.41 -13.07
CA GLN A 21 7.77 -10.43 -12.21
C GLN A 21 8.78 -11.17 -11.32
N ASN A 22 10.07 -10.85 -11.46
CA ASN A 22 11.09 -11.36 -10.56
C ASN A 22 10.74 -10.90 -9.14
N TYR A 23 10.73 -11.82 -8.18
CA TYR A 23 10.54 -11.47 -6.78
C TYR A 23 11.61 -10.44 -6.38
N GLN A 24 11.17 -9.23 -6.04
CA GLN A 24 12.08 -8.16 -5.62
C GLN A 24 12.28 -8.21 -4.10
N TRP A 25 11.18 -8.20 -3.35
CA TRP A 25 11.21 -8.21 -1.90
C TRP A 25 9.83 -8.54 -1.32
N ALA A 26 9.80 -8.93 -0.04
CA ALA A 26 8.65 -8.90 0.84
C ALA A 26 9.03 -8.13 2.11
N ARG A 27 8.05 -7.46 2.71
CA ARG A 27 8.18 -6.71 3.96
C ARG A 27 7.01 -7.10 4.86
N ILE A 28 7.30 -7.27 6.14
CA ILE A 28 6.30 -7.50 7.17
C ILE A 28 6.15 -6.19 7.94
N MET A 29 4.92 -5.76 8.16
CA MET A 29 4.56 -4.63 9.02
C MET A 29 3.57 -5.16 10.06
N GLY A 30 3.55 -4.57 11.26
CA GLY A 30 2.67 -4.97 12.34
C GLY A 30 3.32 -5.85 13.41
N THR A 31 2.63 -5.96 14.55
CA THR A 31 3.00 -6.79 15.70
C THR A 31 1.92 -7.85 15.98
N VAL A 32 1.79 -8.34 17.21
CA VAL A 32 1.04 -9.57 17.54
C VAL A 32 -0.47 -9.33 17.74
N GLN A 33 -1.00 -8.17 17.36
CA GLN A 33 -2.41 -7.81 17.55
C GLN A 33 -3.20 -7.85 16.23
N THR A 34 -4.54 -7.86 16.33
CA THR A 34 -5.42 -8.03 15.17
C THR A 34 -5.22 -6.90 14.17
N GLU A 35 -4.56 -7.24 13.06
CA GLU A 35 -4.30 -6.33 11.96
C GLU A 35 -5.02 -6.87 10.72
N VAL A 36 -5.95 -6.08 10.19
CA VAL A 36 -6.55 -6.36 8.89
C VAL A 36 -6.15 -5.24 7.95
N VAL A 37 -5.27 -5.54 7.00
CA VAL A 37 -5.07 -4.67 5.84
C VAL A 37 -6.38 -4.66 5.05
N ALA A 38 -7.02 -3.50 5.02
CA ALA A 38 -8.30 -3.33 4.35
C ALA A 38 -8.09 -3.06 2.85
N SER A 39 -7.10 -2.23 2.51
CA SER A 39 -6.82 -1.87 1.11
C SER A 39 -5.39 -1.35 0.92
N MET A 40 -4.90 -1.39 -0.32
CA MET A 40 -3.62 -0.80 -0.70
C MET A 40 -3.69 -0.18 -2.10
N VAL A 41 -2.93 0.88 -2.32
CA VAL A 41 -2.78 1.55 -3.63
C VAL A 41 -1.33 1.96 -3.87
N VAL A 42 -1.00 2.17 -5.14
CA VAL A 42 0.33 2.60 -5.58
C VAL A 42 0.20 3.85 -6.44
N ASP A 43 0.98 4.89 -6.15
CA ASP A 43 0.99 6.11 -6.97
C ASP A 43 1.88 5.97 -8.23
N SER A 44 1.89 6.99 -9.09
CA SER A 44 2.69 6.99 -10.33
C SER A 44 4.21 6.96 -10.10
N PHE A 45 4.68 7.25 -8.88
CA PHE A 45 6.09 7.16 -8.50
C PHE A 45 6.44 5.80 -7.87
N GLY A 46 5.46 4.91 -7.74
CA GLY A 46 5.63 3.61 -7.12
C GLY A 46 5.58 3.64 -5.59
N ASN A 47 5.19 4.76 -4.95
CA ASN A 47 4.98 4.74 -3.51
C ASN A 47 3.74 3.90 -3.18
N ILE A 48 3.84 3.09 -2.14
CA ILE A 48 2.79 2.18 -1.69
C ILE A 48 2.10 2.83 -0.51
N TYR A 49 0.77 2.92 -0.57
CA TYR A 49 -0.07 3.37 0.52
C TYR A 49 -0.94 2.22 0.98
N THR A 50 -0.97 1.97 2.27
CA THR A 50 -1.75 0.91 2.87
C THR A 50 -2.69 1.51 3.90
N ILE A 51 -3.93 1.03 3.93
CA ILE A 51 -4.88 1.30 5.01
C ILE A 51 -5.22 -0.01 5.71
N GLY A 52 -5.22 0.01 7.04
CA GLY A 52 -5.57 -1.15 7.85
C GLY A 52 -6.11 -0.74 9.21
N ASN A 53 -6.77 -1.67 9.87
CA ASN A 53 -7.38 -1.48 11.18
C ASN A 53 -6.55 -2.20 12.24
N PHE A 54 -6.46 -1.63 13.44
CA PHE A 54 -5.64 -2.16 14.51
C PHE A 54 -6.19 -1.82 15.90
N GLU A 55 -5.85 -2.68 16.85
CA GLU A 55 -6.10 -2.52 18.29
C GLU A 55 -4.76 -2.48 19.04
N GLY A 56 -4.70 -1.71 20.12
CA GLY A 56 -3.50 -1.47 20.90
C GLY A 56 -2.39 -0.75 20.11
N THR A 57 -1.13 -1.17 20.33
CA THR A 57 0.04 -0.58 19.67
C THR A 57 0.57 -1.48 18.56
N ILE A 58 0.87 -0.89 17.40
CA ILE A 58 1.50 -1.56 16.25
C ILE A 58 2.74 -0.78 15.81
N ASP A 59 3.72 -1.49 15.25
CA ASP A 59 4.87 -0.90 14.56
C ASP A 59 4.66 -1.01 13.04
N LEU A 60 4.69 0.13 12.36
CA LEU A 60 4.47 0.21 10.91
C LEU A 60 5.75 0.47 10.11
N ASP A 61 6.91 0.48 10.74
CA ASP A 61 8.19 0.44 10.03
C ASP A 61 8.56 -1.02 9.72
N PRO A 62 8.57 -1.46 8.44
CA PRO A 62 9.01 -2.80 8.08
C PRO A 62 10.54 -3.01 8.16
N GLY A 63 11.29 -1.97 8.51
CA GLY A 63 12.74 -1.97 8.64
C GLY A 63 13.21 -2.30 10.06
N VAL A 64 14.35 -1.72 10.43
CA VAL A 64 14.93 -1.83 11.79
C VAL A 64 14.55 -0.65 12.69
N GLY A 65 13.88 0.36 12.13
CA GLY A 65 13.35 1.49 12.88
C GLY A 65 12.12 1.10 13.67
N ILE A 66 11.58 2.06 14.41
CA ILE A 66 10.34 1.92 15.17
C ILE A 66 9.45 3.08 14.79
N SER A 67 8.26 2.78 14.27
CA SER A 67 7.21 3.74 14.01
C SER A 67 5.90 3.27 14.63
N ASN A 68 5.85 3.35 15.97
CA ASN A 68 4.68 2.93 16.72
C ASN A 68 3.50 3.88 16.55
N LEU A 69 2.33 3.30 16.30
CA LEU A 69 1.03 3.95 16.49
C LEU A 69 0.27 3.18 17.57
N THR A 70 -0.44 3.92 18.42
CA THR A 70 -1.30 3.35 19.46
C THR A 70 -2.72 3.83 19.21
N SER A 71 -3.66 2.90 19.14
CA SER A 71 -5.09 3.21 19.05
C SER A 71 -5.55 3.97 20.29
N GLU A 72 -6.48 4.90 20.11
CA GLU A 72 -7.09 5.68 21.19
C GLU A 72 -8.34 4.98 21.75
N GLY A 73 -9.06 4.24 20.92
CA GLY A 73 -10.23 3.43 21.28
C GLY A 73 -10.01 1.93 21.13
N GLU A 74 -11.11 1.18 20.92
CA GLU A 74 -11.05 -0.28 20.73
C GLU A 74 -10.35 -0.64 19.40
N TYR A 75 -10.72 0.05 18.32
CA TYR A 75 -10.06 -0.08 17.02
C TYR A 75 -9.94 1.29 16.38
N ASP A 76 -8.76 1.57 15.86
CA ASP A 76 -8.51 2.69 14.96
C ASP A 76 -8.02 2.16 13.62
N PHE A 77 -7.93 3.05 12.63
CA PHE A 77 -7.26 2.73 11.38
C PHE A 77 -5.97 3.53 11.20
N PHE A 78 -5.02 2.91 10.53
CA PHE A 78 -3.79 3.53 10.12
C PHE A 78 -3.75 3.73 8.62
N ILE A 79 -2.97 4.72 8.20
CA ILE A 79 -2.47 4.85 6.84
C ILE A 79 -0.94 4.78 6.93
N SER A 80 -0.30 3.95 6.12
CA SER A 80 1.15 3.94 5.98
C SER A 80 1.56 4.26 4.55
N LYS A 81 2.73 4.87 4.41
CA LYS A 81 3.39 5.11 3.14
C LYS A 81 4.78 4.48 3.14
N LEU A 82 5.03 3.64 2.14
CA LEU A 82 6.36 3.16 1.77
C LEU A 82 6.77 3.76 0.43
N ASN A 83 8.06 3.91 0.19
CA ASN A 83 8.55 4.23 -1.15
C ASN A 83 8.55 2.98 -2.07
N ALA A 84 8.91 3.17 -3.34
CA ALA A 84 8.96 2.09 -4.33
C ALA A 84 9.94 0.94 -3.99
N ALA A 85 10.89 1.17 -3.09
CA ALA A 85 11.82 0.14 -2.60
C ALA A 85 11.29 -0.60 -1.35
N GLY A 86 10.09 -0.24 -0.87
CA GLY A 86 9.50 -0.79 0.35
C GLY A 86 10.09 -0.22 1.64
N ASN A 87 10.77 0.94 1.58
CA ASN A 87 11.28 1.60 2.78
C ASN A 87 10.20 2.51 3.37
N PHE A 88 10.14 2.54 4.71
CA PHE A 88 9.22 3.40 5.45
C PHE A 88 9.39 4.89 5.15
N ILE A 89 8.27 5.60 4.99
CA ILE A 89 8.25 7.07 4.85
C ILE A 89 7.48 7.70 6.00
N TRP A 90 6.23 7.28 6.22
CA TRP A 90 5.43 7.73 7.35
C TRP A 90 4.28 6.76 7.62
N ALA A 91 3.72 6.85 8.82
CA ALA A 91 2.43 6.27 9.19
C ALA A 91 1.62 7.27 10.02
N LYS A 92 0.30 7.18 9.92
CA LYS A 92 -0.66 8.04 10.62
C LYS A 92 -1.81 7.20 11.14
N ARG A 93 -2.25 7.46 12.37
CA ARG A 93 -3.48 6.93 12.97
C ARG A 93 -4.61 7.92 12.69
N ILE A 94 -5.80 7.41 12.41
CA ILE A 94 -7.04 8.17 12.41
C ILE A 94 -8.07 7.39 13.22
N GLY A 95 -8.74 8.08 14.12
CA GLY A 95 -9.73 7.54 15.03
C GLY A 95 -9.78 8.31 16.35
N GLY A 96 -10.67 7.91 17.24
CA GLY A 96 -10.94 8.53 18.53
C GLY A 96 -11.11 7.48 19.62
N ALA A 97 -11.91 7.79 20.63
CA ALA A 97 -12.08 6.92 21.80
C ALA A 97 -12.97 5.69 21.55
N ASP A 98 -13.66 5.62 20.40
CA ASP A 98 -14.63 4.56 20.07
C ASP A 98 -14.07 3.62 18.98
N TYR A 99 -14.95 2.94 18.23
CA TYR A 99 -14.59 2.01 17.15
C TYR A 99 -14.59 2.70 15.78
N ASP A 100 -13.41 2.74 15.15
CA ASP A 100 -13.15 3.45 13.89
C ASP A 100 -12.43 2.56 12.87
N ILE A 101 -12.96 2.52 11.65
CA ILE A 101 -12.52 1.58 10.62
C ILE A 101 -12.34 2.27 9.28
N GLY A 102 -11.14 2.10 8.73
CA GLY A 102 -10.80 2.38 7.34
C GLY A 102 -11.10 1.16 6.48
N SER A 103 -11.85 1.35 5.39
CA SER A 103 -12.28 0.27 4.49
C SER A 103 -11.66 0.34 3.10
N SER A 104 -11.32 1.54 2.61
CA SER A 104 -10.76 1.72 1.28
C SER A 104 -9.90 2.96 1.19
N ILE A 105 -8.92 2.92 0.30
CA ILE A 105 -8.04 4.04 -0.03
C ILE A 105 -7.90 4.15 -1.54
N ALA A 106 -7.88 5.38 -2.06
CA ALA A 106 -7.52 5.71 -3.42
C ALA A 106 -6.50 6.84 -3.42
N VAL A 107 -5.62 6.86 -4.42
CA VAL A 107 -4.65 7.94 -4.63
C VAL A 107 -4.89 8.57 -6.00
N ASP A 108 -4.99 9.90 -6.04
CA ASP A 108 -5.14 10.63 -7.31
C ASP A 108 -3.79 10.88 -7.99
N LYS A 109 -3.83 11.45 -9.21
CA LYS A 109 -2.61 11.78 -9.98
C LYS A 109 -1.72 12.86 -9.36
N PHE A 110 -2.22 13.58 -8.37
CA PHE A 110 -1.49 14.61 -7.63
C PHE A 110 -0.92 14.07 -6.31
N GLY A 111 -1.21 12.81 -5.95
CA GLY A 111 -0.78 12.17 -4.72
C GLY A 111 -1.70 12.43 -3.52
N ASN A 112 -2.91 12.97 -3.75
CA ASN A 112 -3.90 13.11 -2.68
C ASN A 112 -4.55 11.78 -2.37
N LEU A 113 -4.80 11.52 -1.09
CA LEU A 113 -5.44 10.29 -0.62
C LEU A 113 -6.93 10.53 -0.37
N HIS A 114 -7.76 9.64 -0.90
CA HIS A 114 -9.19 9.59 -0.66
C HIS A 114 -9.50 8.31 0.10
N ILE A 115 -10.16 8.44 1.25
CA ILE A 115 -10.36 7.34 2.19
C ILE A 115 -11.86 7.17 2.44
N LEU A 116 -12.28 5.92 2.53
CA LEU A 116 -13.62 5.54 2.96
C LEU A 116 -13.51 4.70 4.22
N GLY A 117 -14.53 4.81 5.07
CA GLY A 117 -14.56 4.17 6.37
C GLY A 117 -15.84 4.51 7.14
N HIS A 118 -15.89 4.05 8.37
CA HIS A 118 -16.89 4.46 9.35
C HIS A 118 -16.21 4.77 10.67
N PHE A 119 -16.78 5.70 11.41
CA PHE A 119 -16.30 6.09 12.72
C PHE A 119 -17.47 6.21 13.68
N SER A 120 -17.16 6.09 14.97
CA SER A 120 -18.12 6.30 16.06
C SER A 120 -17.64 7.45 16.94
N GLY A 121 -18.57 8.21 17.49
CA GLY A 121 -18.23 9.34 18.36
C GLY A 121 -17.53 10.48 17.62
N SER A 122 -16.45 11.01 18.22
CA SER A 122 -15.68 12.14 17.68
C SER A 122 -14.32 11.67 17.20
N VAL A 123 -13.96 12.04 15.96
CA VAL A 123 -12.68 11.70 15.34
C VAL A 123 -12.00 12.97 14.85
N ASP A 124 -10.70 13.06 15.10
CA ASP A 124 -9.82 14.03 14.46
C ASP A 124 -9.26 13.42 13.16
N PHE A 125 -9.54 14.10 12.04
CA PHE A 125 -9.03 13.72 10.72
C PHE A 125 -7.83 14.57 10.29
N ASP A 126 -7.39 15.54 11.11
CA ASP A 126 -6.15 16.28 10.89
C ASP A 126 -4.96 15.50 11.46
N PRO A 127 -4.01 15.03 10.63
CA PRO A 127 -2.81 14.34 11.11
C PRO A 127 -1.75 15.28 11.73
N GLY A 128 -2.08 16.57 11.92
CA GLY A 128 -1.26 17.64 12.49
C GLY A 128 -1.46 17.84 14.00
N VAL A 129 -0.96 18.97 14.53
CA VAL A 129 -1.18 19.38 15.93
C VAL A 129 -2.41 20.28 16.00
N GLY A 130 -3.56 19.73 16.36
CA GLY A 130 -4.82 20.48 16.40
C GLY A 130 -6.04 19.58 16.56
N THR A 131 -7.20 20.22 16.51
CA THR A 131 -8.54 19.66 16.26
C THR A 131 -9.28 20.66 15.39
#